data_AF-A0A199W5I0-F1
#
_entry.id   AF-A0A199W5I0-F1
#
_cell.length_a   1.000
_cell.length_b   1.000
_cell.length_c   1.000
_cell.angle_alpha   90.00
_cell.angle_beta   90.00
_cell.angle_gamma   90.00
#
_symmetry.space_group_name_H-M   'P 1'
#
loop_
_entity.id
_entity.type
_entity.pdbx_description
1 polymer ?
#
loop_
_entity_poly.entity_id
_entity_poly.type
_entity_poly.pdbx_seq_one_letter_code
_entity_poly.pdbx_strand_id
1 'polypeptide(L)' 'MANHSLINESIVTNHMVGGEGGIIKPALGESWKNIPHVRLVVSRDQESNASGRTAKFVIHN' A
#
# COMPACT_ATOMS: atom_id res chain seq x y z
N MET A 1 14.98 -12.61 -34.20
CA MET A 1 13.71 -12.48 -33.45
C MET A 1 14.04 -11.85 -32.11
N ALA A 2 13.65 -10.60 -31.88
CA ALA A 2 13.86 -9.94 -30.59
C ALA A 2 12.70 -10.32 -29.66
N ASN A 3 13.03 -10.94 -28.51
CA ASN A 3 12.04 -11.19 -27.46
C ASN A 3 11.78 -9.87 -26.76
N HIS A 4 10.73 -9.16 -27.16
CA HIS A 4 10.26 -8.01 -26.39
C HIS A 4 9.61 -8.51 -25.10
N SER A 5 10.31 -8.36 -23.99
CA SER A 5 9.71 -8.52 -22.67
C SER A 5 8.71 -7.38 -22.47
N LEU A 6 7.44 -7.72 -22.26
CA LEU A 6 6.43 -6.74 -21.88
C LEU A 6 6.68 -6.35 -20.43
N ILE A 7 7.15 -5.13 -20.20
CA ILE A 7 7.18 -4.53 -18.87
C ILE A 7 5.74 -4.15 -18.53
N ASN A 8 5.06 -4.98 -17.74
CA ASN A 8 3.70 -4.71 -17.29
C ASN A 8 3.75 -3.95 -15.97
N GLU A 9 3.41 -2.68 -15.98
CA GLU A 9 3.21 -1.89 -14.76
C GLU A 9 1.77 -2.08 -14.26
N SER A 10 1.61 -2.52 -13.01
CA SER A 10 0.30 -2.70 -12.38
C SER A 10 0.25 -1.92 -11.07
N ILE A 11 -0.78 -1.08 -10.91
CA ILE A 11 -1.05 -0.35 -9.68
C ILE A 11 -2.21 -1.05 -8.97
N VAL A 12 -1.96 -1.51 -7.75
CA VAL A 12 -2.97 -2.14 -6.91
C VAL A 12 -3.35 -1.20 -5.77
N THR A 13 -4.63 -0.81 -5.70
CA THR A 13 -5.17 -0.08 -4.55
C THR A 13 -5.80 -1.04 -3.56
N ASN A 14 -5.52 -0.87 -2.27
CA ASN A 14 -6.12 -1.66 -1.22
C ASN A 14 -6.60 -0.75 -0.07
N HIS A 15 -7.69 -1.12 0.59
CA HIS A 15 -8.21 -0.39 1.75
C HIS A 15 -7.72 -1.04 3.06
N MET A 16 -7.74 -0.25 4.13
CA MET A 16 -7.42 -0.70 5.48
C MET A 16 -8.70 -1.11 6.22
N VAL A 17 -8.65 -2.19 6.99
CA VAL A 17 -9.78 -2.74 7.75
C VAL A 17 -9.41 -2.89 9.23
N GLY A 18 -10.42 -2.93 10.09
CA GLY A 18 -10.25 -3.24 11.51
C GLY A 18 -9.91 -4.72 11.72
N GLY A 19 -8.79 -4.99 12.38
CA GLY A 19 -8.38 -6.30 12.86
C GLY A 19 -8.70 -6.50 14.34
N GLU A 20 -8.34 -7.68 14.84
CA GLU A 20 -8.45 -8.01 16.25
C GLU A 20 -7.66 -7.03 17.12
N GLY A 21 -8.19 -6.70 18.31
CA GLY A 21 -7.57 -5.73 19.22
C GLY A 21 -7.57 -4.28 18.72
N GLY A 22 -8.36 -3.95 17.68
CA GLY A 22 -8.42 -2.60 17.12
C GLY A 22 -7.25 -2.24 16.20
N ILE A 23 -6.41 -3.22 15.84
CA ILE A 23 -5.27 -3.01 14.95
C ILE A 23 -5.77 -2.83 13.52
N ILE A 24 -5.43 -1.71 12.89
CA ILE A 24 -5.74 -1.47 11.48
C ILE A 24 -4.78 -2.28 10.60
N LYS A 25 -5.30 -3.09 9.69
CA LYS A 25 -4.52 -3.93 8.76
C LYS A 25 -5.00 -3.82 7.31
N PRO A 26 -4.15 -4.12 6.30
CA PRO A 26 -4.59 -4.16 4.91
C PRO A 26 -5.64 -5.27 4.69
N ALA A 27 -6.70 -5.00 3.91
CA ALA A 27 -7.77 -5.98 3.66
C ALA A 27 -7.28 -7.29 3.02
N LEU A 28 -6.23 -7.20 2.18
CA LEU A 28 -5.60 -8.33 1.51
C LEU A 28 -4.76 -9.25 2.42
N GLY A 29 -4.78 -9.08 3.75
CA GLY A 29 -4.25 -10.07 4.68
C GLY A 29 -2.73 -10.22 4.65
N GLU A 30 -2.19 -11.34 4.19
CA GLU A 30 -0.74 -11.51 3.94
C GLU A 30 -0.41 -11.55 2.45
N SER A 31 -1.40 -11.78 1.59
CA SER A 31 -1.26 -11.86 0.14
C SER A 31 -0.74 -10.55 -0.46
N TRP A 32 -0.95 -9.41 0.19
CA TRP A 32 -0.36 -8.12 -0.23
C TRP A 32 1.17 -8.08 -0.10
N LYS A 33 1.78 -8.94 0.72
CA LYS A 33 3.24 -8.99 0.90
C LYS A 33 3.95 -9.59 -0.33
N ASN A 34 3.22 -10.33 -1.15
CA ASN A 34 3.74 -11.00 -2.34
C ASN A 34 3.61 -10.17 -3.62
N ILE A 35 3.20 -8.89 -3.51
CA ILE A 35 3.20 -7.92 -4.62
C ILE A 35 4.50 -7.12 -4.49
N PRO A 36 5.52 -7.41 -5.31
CA PRO A 36 6.79 -6.70 -5.25
C PRO A 36 6.65 -5.33 -5.94
N HIS A 37 7.67 -4.50 -5.78
CA HIS A 37 7.93 -3.21 -6.45
C HIS A 37 7.85 -1.99 -5.52
N VAL A 38 6.69 -1.52 -5.04
CA VAL A 38 6.64 -0.38 -4.08
C VAL A 38 5.33 -0.44 -3.27
N ARG A 39 5.35 -0.07 -1.98
CA ARG A 39 4.10 0.15 -1.21
C ARG A 39 3.99 1.56 -0.66
N LEU A 40 2.81 2.12 -0.83
CA LEU A 40 2.42 3.42 -0.31
C LEU A 40 1.26 3.26 0.66
N VAL A 41 1.41 3.75 1.89
CA VAL A 41 0.33 3.81 2.87
C VAL A 41 -0.09 5.26 3.04
N VAL A 42 -1.34 5.59 2.72
CA VAL A 42 -1.87 6.95 2.89
C VAL A 42 -2.82 6.95 4.10
N SER A 43 -2.45 7.65 5.17
CA SER A 43 -3.29 7.89 6.34
C SER A 43 -3.74 9.36 6.39
N ARG A 44 -4.84 9.62 7.08
CA ARG A 44 -5.19 10.98 7.50
C ARG A 44 -4.59 11.20 8.86
N ASP A 45 -3.83 12.27 9.01
CA ASP A 45 -3.42 12.73 10.32
C ASP A 45 -4.60 13.51 10.93
N GLN A 46 -5.02 13.15 12.15
CA GLN A 46 -6.09 13.86 12.85
C GLN A 46 -5.55 14.95 13.78
N GLU A 47 -4.24 14.99 14.06
CA GLU A 47 -3.66 15.96 15.01
C GLU A 47 -3.29 17.30 14.37
N SER A 48 -3.13 17.37 13.04
CA SER A 48 -2.90 18.65 12.36
C SER A 48 -4.23 19.32 12.02
N ASN A 49 -4.44 20.56 12.48
CA ASN A 49 -5.52 21.44 11.97
C ASN A 49 -5.39 21.76 10.47
N ALA A 50 -4.28 21.36 9.84
CA ALA A 50 -4.16 21.27 8.39
C ALA A 50 -4.80 19.96 7.92
N SER A 51 -5.55 19.97 6.82
CA SER A 51 -6.11 18.79 6.17
C SER A 51 -5.00 17.89 5.54
N GLY A 52 -4.03 17.48 6.34
CA GLY A 52 -2.86 16.72 5.93
C GLY A 52 -3.19 15.25 5.76
N ARG A 53 -3.00 14.73 4.55
CA ARG A 53 -2.94 13.28 4.31
C ARG A 53 -1.47 12.88 4.37
N THR A 54 -1.08 12.17 5.41
CA THR A 54 0.28 11.67 5.56
C THR A 54 0.45 10.40 4.73
N ALA A 55 1.41 10.39 3.82
CA ALA A 55 1.78 9.19 3.07
C ALA A 55 3.07 8.60 3.64
N LYS A 56 3.00 7.40 4.21
CA LYS A 56 4.16 6.60 4.59
C LYS A 56 4.56 5.71 3.41
N PHE A 57 5.70 6.03 2.80
CA PHE A 57 6.34 5.16 1.83
C PHE A 57 6.99 4.00 2.58
N VAL A 58 6.59 2.76 2.26
CA VAL A 58 7.21 1.56 2.82
C VAL A 58 7.80 0.76 1.67
N ILE A 59 9.09 0.92 1.45
CA ILE A 59 9.84 0.06 0.51
C ILE A 59 10.17 -1.23 1.27
N HIS A 60 9.70 -2.38 0.80
CA HIS A 60 10.31 -3.66 1.19
C HIS A 60 11.12 -4.10 -0.04
N ASN A 61 12.39 -4.43 0.19
CA ASN A 61 13.22 -5.18 -0.76
C ASN A 61 12.67 -6.58 -0.96
#